data_AF-A0AA51AS77-F1
#
_entry.id   AF-A0AA51AS77-F1
#
_cell.length_a   1.000
_cell.length_b   1.000
_cell.length_c   1.000
_cell.angle_alpha   90.00
_cell.angle_beta   90.00
_cell.angle_gamma   90.00
#
_symmetry.space_group_name_H-M   'P 1'
#
loop_
_entity.id
_entity.type
_entity.pdbx_description
1 polymer ?
#
loop_
_entity_poly.entity_id
_entity_poly.type
_entity_poly.pdbx_seq_one_letter_code
_entity_poly.pdbx_strand_id
1 'polypeptide(L)'
;ESNIPIDINIGKLQDWLVSRRHVNKDWQKNVIAIREKINNAIQDMPAHDDIAALLSGSYINYFHCLKIIEILKQTEADTRNLFGRYGSQRMKDWMEIVKSYEKDNLYLAEAGQMLARNIHYEIPSLKKQITKEE
;
A
#
# COMPACT_ATOMS: atom_id res chain seq x y z
N GLU A 1 -8.22 30.90 -2.83
CA GLU A 1 -7.24 30.36 -1.85
C GLU A 1 -5.90 30.23 -2.56
N SER A 2 -4.84 30.76 -1.96
CA SER A 2 -3.49 30.70 -2.55
C SER A 2 -2.89 29.31 -2.34
N ASN A 3 -2.38 28.71 -3.41
CA ASN A 3 -1.76 27.39 -3.41
C ASN A 3 -0.34 27.48 -2.81
N ILE A 4 -0.26 27.73 -1.50
CA ILE A 4 1.01 27.92 -0.79
C ILE A 4 1.68 26.55 -0.65
N PRO A 5 2.93 26.38 -1.12
CA PRO A 5 3.64 25.11 -0.99
C PRO A 5 3.90 24.79 0.48
N ILE A 6 3.70 23.53 0.85
CA ILE A 6 4.03 23.00 2.17
C ILE A 6 5.42 22.36 2.07
N ASP A 7 6.39 22.92 2.79
CA ASP A 7 7.71 22.32 2.96
C ASP A 7 7.76 21.51 4.26
N ILE A 8 8.20 20.26 4.17
CA ILE A 8 8.28 19.32 5.29
C ILE A 8 9.63 18.62 5.23
N ASN A 9 10.40 18.71 6.32
CA ASN A 9 11.59 17.89 6.46
C ASN A 9 11.21 16.40 6.47
N ILE A 10 11.86 15.60 5.63
CA ILE A 10 11.53 14.19 5.46
C ILE A 10 11.62 13.38 6.76
N GLY A 11 12.59 13.67 7.63
CA GLY A 11 12.72 13.02 8.94
C GLY A 11 11.60 13.38 9.93
N LYS A 12 10.81 14.41 9.61
CA LYS A 12 9.64 14.86 10.38
C LYS A 12 8.32 14.59 9.68
N LEU A 13 8.32 13.97 8.50
CA LEU A 13 7.09 13.72 7.74
C LEU A 13 6.04 12.96 8.56
N GLN A 14 6.45 11.90 9.27
CA GLN A 14 5.52 11.11 10.09
C GLN A 14 4.92 11.94 11.23
N ASP A 15 5.77 12.64 12.00
CA ASP A 15 5.35 13.51 13.10
C ASP A 15 4.44 14.64 12.59
N TRP A 16 4.74 15.18 11.42
CA TRP A 16 3.95 16.21 10.77
C TRP A 16 2.56 15.70 10.39
N LEU A 17 2.46 14.52 9.78
CA LEU A 17 1.17 13.89 9.43
C LEU A 17 0.28 13.69 10.66
N VAL A 18 0.86 13.24 11.78
CA VAL A 18 0.13 13.03 13.04
C VAL A 18 -0.24 14.36 13.71
N SER A 19 0.71 15.30 13.83
CA SER A 19 0.48 16.59 14.51
C SER A 19 -0.54 17.47 13.80
N ARG A 20 -0.65 17.36 12.47
CA ARG A 20 -1.67 18.03 11.65
C ARG A 20 -2.99 17.25 11.54
N ARG A 21 -3.10 16.10 12.23
CA ARG A 21 -4.28 15.22 12.24
C ARG A 21 -4.65 14.69 10.85
N HIS A 22 -3.68 14.59 9.94
CA HIS A 22 -3.89 13.85 8.69
C HIS A 22 -3.99 12.34 8.96
N VAL A 23 -3.26 11.86 9.97
CA VAL A 23 -3.27 10.46 10.40
C VAL A 23 -3.39 10.40 11.93
N ASN A 24 -4.14 9.43 12.46
CA ASN A 24 -4.25 9.22 13.90
C ASN A 24 -2.93 8.72 14.52
N LYS A 25 -2.67 9.00 15.79
CA LYS A 25 -1.46 8.61 16.52
C LYS A 25 -1.33 7.08 16.68
N ASP A 26 -2.46 6.37 16.71
CA ASP A 26 -2.51 4.91 16.85
C ASP A 26 -2.43 4.15 15.50
N TRP A 27 -2.13 4.86 14.40
CA TRP A 27 -2.08 4.30 13.04
C TRP A 27 -1.29 3.00 12.91
N GLN A 28 -0.21 2.83 13.67
CA GLN A 28 0.63 1.63 13.64
C GLN A 28 -0.17 0.37 14.00
N LYS A 29 -1.06 0.46 14.99
CA LYS A 29 -1.92 -0.66 15.39
C LYS A 29 -2.92 -1.01 14.29
N ASN A 30 -3.47 0.01 13.64
CA ASN A 30 -4.46 -0.16 12.59
C ASN A 30 -3.85 -0.74 11.30
N VAL A 31 -2.60 -0.37 10.98
CA VAL A 31 -1.86 -0.97 9.85
C VAL A 31 -1.58 -2.46 10.09
N ILE A 32 -1.32 -2.89 11.33
CA ILE A 32 -1.13 -4.33 11.63
C ILE A 32 -2.38 -5.14 11.28
N ALA A 33 -3.57 -4.65 11.63
CA ALA A 33 -4.83 -5.31 11.28
C ALA A 33 -5.03 -5.42 9.75
N ILE A 34 -4.56 -4.44 8.98
CA ILE A 34 -4.60 -4.49 7.52
C ILE A 34 -3.63 -5.55 6.98
N ARG A 35 -2.42 -5.67 7.55
CA ARG A 35 -1.47 -6.71 7.18
C ARG A 35 -2.05 -8.12 7.39
N GLU A 36 -2.79 -8.32 8.46
CA GLU A 36 -3.49 -9.59 8.71
C GLU A 36 -4.54 -9.88 7.62
N LYS A 37 -5.35 -8.88 7.24
CA LYS A 37 -6.30 -9.01 6.13
C LYS A 37 -5.59 -9.36 4.82
N ILE A 38 -4.48 -8.70 4.52
CA ILE A 38 -3.65 -8.97 3.34
C ILE A 38 -3.17 -10.43 3.35
N ASN A 39 -2.57 -10.89 4.45
CA ASN A 39 -2.05 -12.26 4.55
C ASN A 39 -3.13 -13.32 4.30
N ASN A 40 -4.35 -13.07 4.77
CA ASN A 40 -5.50 -13.94 4.51
C ASN A 40 -5.93 -13.89 3.04
N ALA A 41 -6.04 -12.69 2.45
CA ALA A 41 -6.48 -12.52 1.06
C ALA A 41 -5.49 -13.09 0.03
N ILE A 42 -4.19 -13.10 0.34
CA ILE A 42 -3.15 -13.70 -0.51
C ILE A 42 -3.40 -15.19 -0.74
N GLN A 43 -3.92 -15.91 0.26
CA GLN A 43 -4.11 -17.37 0.16
C GLN A 43 -5.14 -17.77 -0.90
N ASP A 44 -6.04 -16.85 -1.29
CA ASP A 44 -7.07 -17.05 -2.30
C ASP A 44 -6.69 -16.49 -3.68
N MET A 45 -5.45 -16.04 -3.89
CA MET A 45 -5.03 -15.46 -5.17
C MET A 45 -4.87 -16.53 -6.27
N PRO A 46 -5.35 -16.27 -7.50
CA PRO A 46 -5.17 -17.18 -8.60
C PRO A 46 -3.71 -17.19 -9.04
N ALA A 47 -3.26 -18.28 -9.66
CA ALA A 47 -1.98 -18.32 -10.34
C ALA A 47 -2.02 -17.38 -11.55
N HIS A 48 -1.54 -16.16 -11.36
CA HIS A 48 -1.36 -15.16 -12.40
C HIS A 48 0.03 -14.58 -12.24
N ASP A 49 0.84 -14.61 -13.30
CA ASP A 49 2.27 -14.31 -13.21
C ASP A 49 2.54 -12.89 -12.68
N ASP A 50 1.76 -11.89 -13.12
CA ASP A 50 1.89 -10.51 -12.62
C ASP A 50 1.56 -10.38 -11.12
N ILE A 51 0.59 -11.16 -10.64
CA ILE A 51 0.24 -11.20 -9.22
C ILE A 51 1.36 -11.91 -8.47
N ALA A 52 1.82 -13.07 -8.95
CA ALA A 52 2.91 -13.81 -8.34
C ALA A 52 4.18 -12.96 -8.23
N ALA A 53 4.50 -12.16 -9.25
CA ALA A 53 5.61 -11.20 -9.22
C ALA A 53 5.41 -10.09 -8.18
N LEU A 54 4.19 -9.55 -8.05
CA LEU A 54 3.85 -8.56 -7.01
C LEU A 54 3.88 -9.14 -5.59
N LEU A 55 3.67 -10.45 -5.45
CA LEU A 55 3.68 -11.18 -4.18
C LEU A 55 5.08 -11.72 -3.82
N SER A 56 5.97 -11.89 -4.79
CA SER A 56 7.30 -12.46 -4.57
C SER A 56 8.27 -11.43 -3.98
N GLY A 57 8.68 -11.64 -2.72
CA GLY A 57 9.78 -10.89 -2.09
C GLY A 57 9.45 -9.48 -1.62
N SER A 58 8.22 -9.01 -1.79
CA SER A 58 7.76 -7.67 -1.45
C SER A 58 6.90 -7.66 -0.18
N TYR A 59 7.17 -6.68 0.68
CA TYR A 59 6.20 -6.26 1.69
C TYR A 59 5.02 -5.58 0.96
N ILE A 60 3.86 -6.26 0.94
CA ILE A 60 2.64 -5.73 0.31
C ILE A 60 2.16 -4.51 1.09
N ASN A 61 1.84 -3.45 0.35
CA ASN A 61 1.42 -2.17 0.89
C ASN A 61 0.20 -1.67 0.09
N TYR A 62 -0.31 -0.51 0.47
CA TYR A 62 -1.44 0.13 -0.19
C TYR A 62 -1.35 0.16 -1.74
N PHE A 63 -0.20 0.53 -2.30
CA PHE A 63 -0.02 0.65 -3.75
C PHE A 63 -0.05 -0.70 -4.45
N HIS A 64 0.46 -1.75 -3.81
CA HIS A 64 0.34 -3.12 -4.31
C HIS A 64 -1.13 -3.57 -4.31
N CYS A 65 -1.89 -3.25 -3.27
CA CYS A 65 -3.33 -3.58 -3.20
C CYS A 65 -4.11 -2.92 -4.35
N LEU A 66 -3.82 -1.66 -4.69
CA LEU A 66 -4.42 -0.97 -5.83
C LEU A 66 -4.11 -1.68 -7.16
N LYS A 67 -2.85 -2.08 -7.37
CA LYS A 67 -2.45 -2.82 -8.58
C LYS A 67 -3.14 -4.19 -8.67
N ILE A 68 -3.25 -4.89 -7.55
CA ILE A 68 -3.95 -6.18 -7.48
C ILE A 68 -5.41 -6.00 -7.87
N ILE A 69 -6.12 -5.00 -7.33
CA ILE A 69 -7.50 -4.70 -7.74
C ILE A 69 -7.58 -4.42 -9.24
N GLU A 70 -6.64 -3.68 -9.81
CA GLU A 70 -6.64 -3.37 -11.23
C GLU A 70 -6.45 -4.63 -12.11
N ILE A 71 -5.53 -5.52 -11.73
CA ILE A 71 -5.36 -6.82 -12.41
C ILE A 71 -6.63 -7.66 -12.27
N LEU A 72 -7.24 -7.71 -11.08
CA LEU A 72 -8.48 -8.47 -10.85
C LEU A 72 -9.64 -7.93 -11.70
N LYS A 73 -9.75 -6.61 -11.93
CA LYS A 73 -10.78 -6.05 -12.80
C LYS A 73 -10.63 -6.51 -14.26
N GLN A 74 -9.38 -6.70 -14.71
CA GLN A 74 -9.08 -7.13 -16.08
C GLN A 74 -9.29 -8.64 -16.25
N THR A 75 -8.88 -9.42 -15.24
CA THR A 75 -8.87 -10.89 -15.28
C THR A 75 -10.19 -11.54 -14.87
N GLU A 76 -11.00 -10.87 -14.03
CA GLU A 76 -12.30 -11.37 -13.58
C GLU A 76 -13.50 -10.66 -14.24
N ALA A 77 -13.25 -9.92 -15.33
CA ALA A 77 -14.24 -9.11 -16.04
C ALA A 77 -15.48 -9.92 -16.50
N ASP A 78 -15.32 -11.23 -16.74
CA ASP A 78 -16.38 -12.13 -17.19
C ASP A 78 -17.21 -12.76 -16.06
N THR A 79 -16.85 -12.54 -14.79
CA THR A 79 -17.62 -13.00 -13.61
C THR A 79 -18.60 -11.95 -13.07
N ARG A 80 -18.97 -10.97 -13.91
CA ARG A 80 -19.91 -9.91 -13.54
C ARG A 80 -21.30 -10.52 -13.29
N ASN A 81 -21.76 -10.44 -12.04
CA ASN A 81 -23.15 -10.77 -11.72
C ASN A 81 -24.10 -9.79 -12.43
N LEU A 82 -25.36 -10.20 -12.65
CA LEU A 82 -26.42 -9.48 -13.39
C LEU A 82 -26.73 -8.02 -12.94
N PHE A 83 -26.08 -7.53 -11.88
CA PHE A 83 -26.19 -6.16 -11.37
C PHE A 83 -24.90 -5.33 -11.54
N GLY A 84 -23.92 -5.78 -12.34
CA GLY A 84 -22.69 -5.03 -12.61
C GLY A 84 -21.75 -4.87 -11.41
N ARG A 85 -21.98 -5.63 -10.33
CA ARG A 85 -21.09 -5.69 -9.17
C ARG A 85 -20.03 -6.76 -9.40
N TYR A 86 -18.77 -6.43 -9.17
CA TYR A 86 -17.69 -7.41 -9.14
C TYR A 86 -18.03 -8.49 -8.10
N GLY A 87 -18.16 -9.74 -8.56
CA GLY A 87 -18.89 -10.78 -7.84
C GLY A 87 -18.05 -11.66 -6.92
N SER A 88 -16.75 -11.79 -7.18
CA SER A 88 -15.87 -12.71 -6.46
C SER A 88 -15.64 -12.28 -5.01
N GLN A 89 -15.46 -13.24 -4.11
CA GLN A 89 -15.07 -12.97 -2.72
C GLN A 89 -13.71 -12.26 -2.68
N ARG A 90 -12.76 -12.73 -3.50
CA ARG A 90 -11.46 -12.12 -3.72
C ARG A 90 -11.51 -10.62 -4.00
N MET A 91 -12.28 -10.18 -4.99
CA MET A 91 -12.39 -8.75 -5.30
C MET A 91 -12.94 -7.97 -4.10
N LYS A 92 -13.94 -8.52 -3.38
CA LYS A 92 -14.49 -7.88 -2.18
C LYS A 92 -13.43 -7.74 -1.08
N ASP A 93 -12.62 -8.77 -0.85
CA ASP A 93 -11.59 -8.77 0.18
C ASP A 93 -10.52 -7.71 -0.12
N TRP A 94 -10.04 -7.64 -1.36
CA TRP A 94 -9.05 -6.63 -1.77
C TRP A 94 -9.61 -5.20 -1.74
N MET A 95 -10.87 -4.99 -2.16
CA MET A 95 -11.54 -3.69 -2.03
C MET A 95 -11.69 -3.27 -0.56
N GLU A 96 -12.02 -4.22 0.34
CA GLU A 96 -12.14 -3.94 1.78
C GLU A 96 -10.78 -3.64 2.42
N ILE A 97 -9.70 -4.27 1.96
CA ILE A 97 -8.32 -3.93 2.36
C ILE A 97 -7.98 -2.49 1.98
N VAL A 98 -8.23 -2.09 0.72
CA VAL A 98 -8.00 -0.71 0.26
C VAL A 98 -8.83 0.29 1.06
N LYS A 99 -10.12 0.00 1.26
CA LYS A 99 -11.00 0.83 2.09
C LYS A 99 -10.50 0.94 3.54
N SER A 100 -9.94 -0.13 4.09
CA SER A 100 -9.34 -0.12 5.43
C SER A 100 -8.10 0.80 5.50
N TYR A 101 -7.31 0.87 4.43
CA TYR A 101 -6.18 1.81 4.31
C TYR A 101 -6.64 3.26 4.16
N GLU A 102 -7.66 3.51 3.36
CA GLU A 102 -8.21 4.85 3.11
C GLU A 102 -8.89 5.41 4.35
N LYS A 103 -9.53 4.54 5.15
CA LYS A 103 -10.05 4.90 6.46
C LYS A 103 -8.92 5.45 7.33
N ASP A 104 -9.16 6.63 7.91
CA ASP A 104 -8.21 7.34 8.78
C ASP A 104 -6.84 7.63 8.13
N ASN A 105 -6.79 7.62 6.78
CA ASN A 105 -5.62 7.88 5.94
C ASN A 105 -4.38 7.05 6.29
N LEU A 106 -4.56 5.77 6.66
CA LEU A 106 -3.45 4.89 7.03
C LEU A 106 -2.45 4.68 5.89
N TYR A 107 -2.90 4.77 4.63
CA TYR A 107 -2.02 4.77 3.46
C TYR A 107 -0.98 5.91 3.49
N LEU A 108 -1.34 7.10 3.98
CA LEU A 108 -0.40 8.23 4.10
C LEU A 108 0.69 7.94 5.14
N ALA A 109 0.31 7.34 6.27
CA ALA A 109 1.27 6.99 7.31
C ALA A 109 2.24 5.90 6.86
N GLU A 110 1.76 4.85 6.19
CA GLU A 110 2.63 3.79 5.66
C GLU A 110 3.53 4.33 4.54
N ALA A 111 3.00 5.15 3.63
CA ALA A 111 3.77 5.76 2.55
C ALA A 111 4.83 6.74 3.09
N GLY A 112 4.48 7.56 4.09
CA GLY A 112 5.42 8.48 4.73
C GLY A 112 6.58 7.75 5.40
N GLN A 113 6.28 6.67 6.13
CA GLN A 113 7.31 5.82 6.74
C GLN A 113 8.20 5.15 5.68
N MET A 114 7.60 4.61 4.62
CA MET A 114 8.33 3.97 3.52
C MET A 114 9.26 4.96 2.81
N LEU A 115 8.77 6.17 2.51
CA LEU A 115 9.55 7.21 1.85
C LEU A 115 10.74 7.64 2.71
N ALA A 116 10.50 7.90 4.00
CA ALA A 116 11.57 8.27 4.93
C ALA A 116 12.62 7.16 5.06
N ARG A 117 12.21 5.88 5.11
CA ARG A 117 13.13 4.75 5.16
C ARG A 117 13.97 4.62 3.89
N ASN A 118 13.35 4.77 2.73
CA ASN A 118 14.03 4.70 1.44
C ASN A 118 15.10 5.78 1.31
N ILE A 119 14.77 7.02 1.67
CA ILE A 119 15.68 8.17 1.56
C ILE A 119 16.86 8.05 2.54
N HIS A 120 16.59 7.69 3.80
CA HIS A 120 17.63 7.69 4.83
C HIS A 120 18.51 6.43 4.81
N TYR A 121 17.97 5.28 4.39
CA TYR A 121 18.65 3.99 4.58
C TYR A 121 18.79 3.18 3.30
N GLU A 122 17.70 2.88 2.59
CA GLU A 122 17.74 1.92 1.48
C GLU A 122 18.57 2.46 0.30
N ILE A 123 18.29 3.69 -0.15
CA ILE A 123 19.01 4.30 -1.28
C ILE A 123 20.50 4.49 -0.95
N PRO A 124 20.90 5.07 0.21
CA PRO A 124 22.31 5.16 0.57
C PRO A 124 23.01 3.81 0.68
N SER A 125 22.33 2.79 1.20
CA SER A 125 22.87 1.43 1.29
C SER A 125 23.13 0.83 -0.09
N LEU A 126 22.15 0.91 -0.99
CA LEU A 126 22.26 0.42 -2.37
C LEU A 126 23.37 1.15 -3.13
N LYS A 127 23.50 2.47 -2.98
CA LYS A 127 24.59 3.24 -3.59
C LYS A 127 25.97 2.73 -3.15
N LYS A 128 26.14 2.43 -1.86
CA LYS A 128 27.40 1.88 -1.35
C LYS A 128 27.69 0.48 -1.88
N GLN A 129 26.66 -0.34 -2.07
CA GLN A 129 26.81 -1.68 -2.64
C GLN A 129 27.26 -1.61 -4.09
N ILE A 130 26.63 -0.75 -4.91
CA ILE A 130 27.02 -0.53 -6.31
C ILE A 130 28.49 -0.14 -6.42
N THR A 131 28.94 0.88 -5.67
CA THR A 131 30.34 1.33 -5.69
C THR A 131 31.34 0.27 -5.19
N LYS A 132 30.90 -0.75 -4.45
CA LYS A 132 31.77 -1.85 -4.00
C LYS A 132 31.91 -2.95 -5.06
N GLU A 133 30.91 -3.08 -5.93
CA GLU A 133 30.88 -4.06 -7.02
C GLU A 133 31.47 -3.52 -8.32
N GLU A 134 31.63 -2.19 -8.44
CA GLU A 134 32.47 -1.48 -9.42
C GLU A 134 33.97 -1.58 -9.09
#